data_AF-A0A811Q1R0-F1
#
_entry.id   AF-A0A811Q1R0-F1
#
_cell.length_a   1.000
_cell.length_b   1.000
_cell.length_c   1.000
_cell.angle_alpha   90.00
_cell.angle_beta   90.00
_cell.angle_gamma   90.00
#
_symmetry.space_group_name_H-M   'P 1'
#
loop_
_entity.id
_entity.type
_entity.pdbx_description
1 polymer ?
#
loop_
_entity_poly.entity_id
_entity_poly.type
_entity_poly.pdbx_seq_one_letter_code
_entity_poly.pdbx_strand_id
1 'polypeptide(L)' 'MWAEALHGELRKPYALELCRFVAHERLHGPLPVYPPPHLVFHALNATPFDRVKAVIIGQMP' A
#
# COMPACT_ATOMS: atom_id res chain seq x y z
N MET A 1 -0.95 15.92 1.78
CA MET A 1 -0.58 14.75 0.94
C MET A 1 -1.08 13.46 1.59
N TRP A 2 -1.21 12.34 0.85
CA TRP A 2 -1.60 11.05 1.45
C TRP A 2 -0.68 10.58 2.58
N ALA A 3 0.61 10.89 2.48
CA ALA A 3 1.59 10.56 3.51
C ALA A 3 1.27 11.18 4.89
N GLU A 4 0.74 12.42 4.92
CA GLU A 4 0.35 13.09 6.16
C GLU A 4 -0.91 12.46 6.74
N ALA A 5 -1.92 12.23 5.90
CA ALA A 5 -3.20 11.63 6.30
C ALA A 5 -3.03 10.20 6.84
N LEU A 6 -2.10 9.42 6.27
CA LEU A 6 -1.85 8.02 6.62
C LEU A 6 -0.70 7.85 7.63
N HIS A 7 -0.03 8.92 8.05
CA HIS A 7 1.17 8.83 8.89
C HIS A 7 0.93 8.05 10.18
N GLY A 8 -0.17 8.34 10.87
CA GLY A 8 -0.54 7.64 12.11
C GLY A 8 -0.86 6.16 11.86
N GLU A 9 -1.50 5.85 10.74
CA GLU A 9 -2.00 4.52 10.45
C GLU A 9 -0.89 3.56 10.02
N LEU A 10 0.04 4.03 9.18
CA LEU A 10 1.18 3.24 8.73
C LEU A 10 2.20 2.94 9.84
N ARG A 11 2.10 3.62 10.99
CA ARG A 11 2.95 3.41 12.16
C ARG A 11 2.35 2.46 13.19
N LYS A 12 1.08 2.06 13.02
CA LYS A 12 0.45 1.11 13.93
C LYS A 12 1.15 -0.25 13.84
N PRO A 13 1.23 -1.02 14.94
CA PRO A 13 1.93 -2.30 14.97
C PRO A 13 1.51 -3.25 13.85
N TYR A 14 0.21 -3.40 13.60
CA TYR A 14 -0.29 -4.28 12.54
C TYR A 14 0.18 -3.89 11.14
N ALA A 15 0.32 -2.59 10.85
CA ALA A 15 0.75 -2.12 9.54
C ALA A 15 2.24 -2.41 9.33
N LEU A 16 3.05 -2.24 10.37
CA LEU A 16 4.46 -2.59 10.35
C LEU A 16 4.68 -4.10 10.22
N GLU A 17 3.88 -4.90 10.92
CA GLU A 17 3.88 -6.36 10.80
C GLU A 17 3.49 -6.81 9.40
N LEU A 18 2.43 -6.23 8.82
CA LEU A 18 2.01 -6.53 7.45
C LEU A 18 3.10 -6.18 6.43
N CYS A 19 3.74 -5.02 6.56
CA CYS A 19 4.86 -4.64 5.69
C CYS A 19 6.02 -5.64 5.79
N ARG A 20 6.37 -6.11 7.00
CA ARG A 20 7.40 -7.12 7.21
C ARG A 20 7.02 -8.46 6.58
N PHE A 21 5.78 -8.90 6.77
CA PHE A 21 5.25 -10.12 6.17
C PHE A 21 5.34 -10.08 4.64
N VAL A 22 4.82 -9.02 4.01
CA VAL A 22 4.85 -8.87 2.55
C VAL A 22 6.29 -8.79 2.02
N ALA A 23 7.20 -8.12 2.75
CA ALA A 23 8.61 -8.07 2.37
C ALA A 23 9.28 -9.46 2.44
N HIS A 24 8.95 -10.25 3.46
CA HIS A 24 9.43 -11.63 3.60
C HIS A 24 8.92 -12.51 2.45
N GLU A 25 7.62 -12.48 2.16
CA GLU A 25 7.01 -13.24 1.06
C GLU A 25 7.59 -12.84 -0.31
N ARG A 26 7.94 -11.57 -0.51
CA ARG A 26 8.61 -11.12 -1.75
C ARG A 26 10.00 -11.70 -1.94
N LEU A 27 10.73 -11.95 -0.85
CA LEU A 27 12.13 -12.40 -0.89
C LEU A 27 12.25 -13.93 -0.85
N HIS A 28 11.34 -14.59 -0.14
CA HIS A 28 11.46 -16.01 0.21
C HIS A 28 10.22 -16.83 -0.19
N GLY A 29 9.15 -16.18 -0.64
CA GLY A 29 7.91 -16.85 -0.99
C GLY A 29 8.06 -17.73 -2.24
N PRO A 30 7.27 -18.81 -2.33
CA PRO A 30 7.29 -19.72 -3.47
C PRO A 30 6.69 -19.12 -4.76
N LEU A 31 5.91 -18.05 -4.62
CA LEU A 31 5.22 -17.36 -5.72
C LEU A 31 5.57 -15.87 -5.72
N PRO A 32 5.65 -15.24 -6.90
CA PRO A 32 5.88 -13.80 -7.01
C PRO A 32 4.70 -13.01 -6.45
N VAL A 33 5.01 -12.04 -5.58
CA VAL A 33 4.02 -11.12 -5.01
C VAL A 33 3.83 -9.92 -5.93
N TYR A 34 2.61 -9.73 -6.41
CA TYR A 34 2.21 -8.59 -7.23
C TYR A 34 1.42 -7.56 -6.41
N PRO A 35 1.43 -6.28 -6.83
CA PRO A 35 2.27 -5.68 -7.87
C PRO A 35 3.72 -5.47 -7.37
N PRO A 36 4.68 -5.00 -8.21
CA PRO A 36 5.99 -4.56 -7.75
C PRO A 36 5.92 -3.52 -6.61
N PRO A 37 6.90 -3.47 -5.68
CA PRO A 37 6.81 -2.62 -4.48
C PRO A 37 6.53 -1.14 -4.75
N HIS A 38 7.12 -0.58 -5.82
CA HIS A 38 6.95 0.82 -6.19
C HIS A 38 5.54 1.15 -6.73
N LEU A 39 4.74 0.13 -7.09
CA LEU A 39 3.37 0.29 -7.60
C LEU A 39 2.29 0.06 -6.54
N VAL A 40 2.64 -0.44 -5.35
CA VAL A 40 1.67 -0.76 -4.28
C VAL A 40 0.79 0.44 -3.91
N PHE A 41 1.35 1.66 -3.91
CA PHE A 41 0.63 2.90 -3.60
C PHE A 41 0.38 3.78 -4.84
N HIS A 42 0.45 3.21 -6.05
CA HIS A 42 0.35 3.98 -7.29
C HIS A 42 -0.94 4.80 -7.38
N ALA A 43 -2.08 4.25 -6.97
CA ALA A 43 -3.36 4.97 -6.99
C ALA A 43 -3.34 6.24 -6.12
N LEU A 44 -2.72 6.16 -4.94
CA LEU A 44 -2.58 7.29 -4.01
C LEU A 44 -1.58 8.33 -4.54
N ASN A 45 -0.49 7.87 -5.17
CA ASN A 45 0.51 8.75 -5.78
C ASN A 45 -0.07 9.50 -7.00
N ALA A 46 -0.91 8.83 -7.80
CA ALA A 46 -1.52 9.40 -9.00
C ALA A 46 -2.64 10.40 -8.66
N THR A 47 -3.33 10.22 -7.54
CA THR A 47 -4.45 11.08 -7.12
C THR A 47 -4.18 11.70 -5.76
N PRO A 48 -3.66 12.94 -5.67
CA PRO A 48 -3.46 13.64 -4.41
C PRO A 48 -4.74 13.68 -3.57
N PHE A 49 -4.58 13.59 -2.24
CA PHE A 49 -5.68 13.48 -1.29
C PHE A 49 -6.75 14.58 -1.44
N ASP A 50 -6.32 15.81 -1.66
CA ASP A 50 -7.16 17.00 -1.84
C ASP A 50 -7.87 17.06 -3.20
N ARG A 51 -7.50 16.20 -4.15
CA ARG A 51 -8.05 16.15 -5.51
C ARG A 51 -8.99 14.97 -5.76
N VAL A 52 -9.24 14.15 -4.75
CA VAL A 52 -10.16 13.02 -4.84
C VAL A 52 -11.59 13.53 -5.02
N LYS A 53 -12.30 12.99 -6.02
CA LYS A 53 -13.71 13.33 -6.31
C LYS A 53 -14.66 12.14 -6.20
N ALA A 54 -14.15 10.95 -6.48
CA ALA A 54 -14.87 9.69 -6.39
C ALA A 54 -13.89 8.59 -5.97
N VAL A 55 -14.41 7.54 -5.33
CA VAL A 55 -13.64 6.38 -4.89
C VAL A 55 -14.28 5.13 -5.50
N ILE A 56 -13.47 4.34 -6.21
CA ILE A 56 -13.83 3.02 -6.73
C ILE A 56 -12.96 2.00 -6.03
N ILE A 57 -13.58 1.00 -5.41
CA ILE A 57 -12.88 -0.03 -4.64
C ILE A 57 -12.88 -1.33 -5.45
N GLY A 58 -11.69 -1.80 -5.81
CA GLY A 58 -11.49 -3.13 -6.40
C GLY A 58 -11.27 -4.20 -5.32
N GLN A 59 -11.56 -5.45 -5.65
CA GLN A 59 -11.37 -6.59 -4.73
C GLN A 59 -10.04 -7.34 -4.90
N MET A 60 -9.46 -7.33 -6.09
CA MET A 60 -8.27 -8.13 -6.41
C MET A 60 -7.25 -7.25 -7.15
N PRO A 61 -6.03 -7.10 -6.61
CA PRO A 61 -4.83 -6.71 -7.35
C PRO A 61 -4.16 -7.90 -8.03
#